data_AF-A0A258M530-F1
#
_entry.id   AF-A0A258M530-F1
#
_cell.length_a   1.000
_cell.length_b   1.000
_cell.length_c   1.000
_cell.angle_alpha   90.00
_cell.angle_beta   90.00
_cell.angle_gamma   90.00
#
_symmetry.space_group_name_H-M   'P 1'
#
loop_
_entity.id
_entity.type
_entity.pdbx_description
1 polymer ?
#
loop_
_entity_poly.entity_id
_entity_poly.type
_entity_poly.pdbx_seq_one_letter_code
_entity_poly.pdbx_strand_id
1 'polypeptide(L)' 'RIFHVDIPTDLSNAISKCKTDADCEQVGTEWLIQQSKELKAFGVPVLHYYTLGKPKVIWNVVKEIV' A
#
# COMPACT_ATOMS: atom_id res chain seq x y z
N ARG A 1 -3.60 -24.68 4.22
CA ARG A 1 -2.63 -24.11 3.25
C ARG A 1 -2.12 -22.81 3.86
N ILE A 2 -0.81 -22.61 3.97
CA ILE A 2 -0.22 -21.41 4.59
C ILE A 2 -0.04 -20.36 3.49
N PHE A 3 -0.58 -19.16 3.69
CA PHE A 3 -0.30 -18.02 2.82
C PHE A 3 1.03 -17.42 3.26
N HIS A 4 2.00 -17.35 2.34
CA HIS A 4 3.33 -16.83 2.60
C HIS A 4 3.55 -15.60 1.72
N VAL A 5 3.98 -14.51 2.34
CA VAL A 5 4.32 -13.25 1.69
C VAL A 5 5.59 -12.73 2.35
N ASP A 6 6.53 -12.31 1.52
CA ASP A 6 7.72 -11.58 1.95
C ASP A 6 7.47 -10.08 1.87
N ILE A 7 7.90 -9.35 2.89
CA ILE A 7 7.83 -7.89 2.93
C ILE A 7 9.12 -7.32 2.31
N PRO A 8 9.04 -6.44 1.30
CA PRO A 8 10.22 -5.79 0.73
C PRO A 8 11.05 -5.07 1.79
N THR A 9 12.38 -5.20 1.71
CA THR A 9 13.32 -4.60 2.67
C THR A 9 13.12 -3.08 2.82
N ASP A 10 12.85 -2.36 1.74
CA ASP A 10 12.66 -0.91 1.78
C ASP A 10 11.40 -0.51 2.56
N LEU A 11 10.29 -1.23 2.36
CA LEU A 11 9.06 -1.03 3.13
C LEU A 11 9.29 -1.37 4.60
N SER A 12 9.94 -2.50 4.89
CA SER A 12 10.27 -2.92 6.26
C SER A 12 11.13 -1.86 6.97
N ASN A 13 12.14 -1.32 6.28
CA ASN A 13 13.02 -0.29 6.82
C ASN A 13 12.30 1.03 7.06
N ALA A 14 11.37 1.42 6.19
CA ALA A 14 10.56 2.63 6.35
C ALA A 14 9.62 2.49 7.57
N ILE A 15 8.89 1.37 7.66
CA ILE A 15 8.01 1.09 8.80
C ILE A 15 8.79 1.02 10.12
N SER A 16 9.98 0.42 10.14
CA SER A 16 10.81 0.34 11.35
C SER A 16 11.26 1.70 11.90
N LYS A 17 11.17 2.78 11.09
CA LYS A 17 11.51 4.15 11.52
C LYS A 17 10.29 4.94 12.02
N CYS A 18 9.08 4.45 11.80
CA CYS A 18 7.85 5.06 12.28
C CYS A 18 7.80 5.03 13.81
N LYS A 19 7.31 6.11 14.42
CA LYS A 19 7.17 6.21 15.89
C LYS A 19 5.72 6.19 16.33
N THR A 20 4.81 6.43 15.39
CA THR A 20 3.36 6.49 15.64
C THR A 20 2.59 5.71 14.58
N ASP A 21 1.35 5.34 14.91
CA ASP A 21 0.44 4.70 13.95
C ASP A 21 0.15 5.60 12.74
N ALA A 22 0.16 6.92 12.94
CA ALA A 22 -0.01 7.89 11.87
C ALA A 22 1.17 7.85 10.88
N ASP A 23 2.41 7.73 11.38
CA ASP A 23 3.59 7.57 10.52
C ASP A 23 3.49 6.28 9.70
N CYS A 24 3.08 5.17 10.33
CA CYS A 24 2.88 3.89 9.66
C CYS A 24 1.82 3.98 8.56
N GLU A 25 0.70 4.66 8.83
CA GLU A 25 -0.38 4.85 7.86
C GLU A 25 0.09 5.71 6.68
N GLN A 26 0.88 6.76 6.93
CA GLN A 26 1.46 7.58 5.88
C GLN A 26 2.41 6.76 4.98
N VAL A 27 3.40 6.08 5.57
CA VAL A 27 4.35 5.23 4.83
C VAL A 27 3.63 4.17 4.01
N GLY A 28 2.65 3.49 4.62
CA GLY A 28 1.84 2.49 3.94
C GLY A 28 1.01 3.07 2.78
N THR A 29 0.47 4.28 2.94
CA THR A 29 -0.29 4.98 1.89
C THR A 29 0.60 5.34 0.71
N GLU A 30 1.77 5.92 0.97
CA GLU A 30 2.74 6.28 -0.06
C GLU A 30 3.21 5.05 -0.83
N TRP A 31 3.52 3.96 -0.13
CA TRP A 31 3.89 2.68 -0.75
C TRP A 31 2.77 2.11 -1.61
N LEU A 32 1.53 2.13 -1.12
CA LEU A 32 0.38 1.62 -1.86
C LEU A 32 0.12 2.44 -3.13
N ILE A 33 0.28 3.77 -3.11
CA ILE A 33 0.17 4.62 -4.30
C ILE A 33 1.24 4.24 -5.33
N GLN A 34 2.50 4.15 -4.90
CA GLN A 34 3.63 3.76 -5.75
C GLN A 34 3.35 2.41 -6.45
N GLN A 35 3.06 1.38 -5.67
CA GLN A 35 2.79 0.03 -6.19
C GLN A 35 1.59 0.02 -7.13
N SER A 36 0.53 0.76 -6.81
CA SER A 36 -0.67 0.82 -7.66
C SER A 36 -0.38 1.48 -9.02
N LYS A 37 0.45 2.53 -9.04
CA LYS A 37 0.90 3.17 -10.28
C LYS A 37 1.76 2.23 -11.13
N GLU A 38 2.68 1.50 -10.51
CA GLU A 38 3.54 0.53 -11.19
C GLU A 38 2.73 -0.62 -11.81
N LEU A 39 1.79 -1.20 -11.06
CA LEU A 39 0.91 -2.26 -11.57
C LEU A 39 0.02 -1.78 -12.71
N LYS A 40 -0.52 -0.55 -12.61
CA LYS A 40 -1.31 0.06 -13.69
C LYS A 40 -0.46 0.31 -14.94
N ALA A 41 0.76 0.82 -14.78
CA ALA A 41 1.71 1.01 -15.87
C ALA A 41 2.12 -0.32 -16.52
N PHE A 42 2.23 -1.39 -15.73
CA PHE A 42 2.46 -2.75 -16.23
C PHE A 42 1.25 -3.32 -17.01
N GLY A 43 0.05 -2.77 -16.80
CA GLY A 43 -1.15 -3.13 -17.55
C GLY A 43 -1.98 -4.24 -16.91
N VAL A 44 -1.96 -4.39 -15.58
CA VAL A 44 -2.87 -5.33 -14.91
C VAL A 44 -4.33 -4.96 -15.19
N PRO A 45 -5.23 -5.94 -15.36
CA PRO A 45 -6.62 -5.66 -15.74
C PRO A 45 -7.44 -5.03 -14.61
N VAL A 46 -7.07 -5.30 -13.35
CA VAL A 46 -7.78 -4.80 -12.17
C VAL A 46 -6.85 -4.72 -10.96
N LEU A 47 -7.13 -3.79 -10.05
CA LEU A 47 -6.53 -3.71 -8.73
C LEU A 47 -7.62 -4.00 -7.68
N HIS A 48 -7.39 -5.00 -6.83
CA HIS A 48 -8.26 -5.35 -5.71
C HIS A 48 -7.60 -4.95 -4.39
N TYR A 49 -8.31 -4.21 -3.55
CA TYR A 49 -7.77 -3.68 -2.29
C TYR A 49 -8.47 -4.32 -1.08
N TYR A 50 -7.68 -4.81 -0.12
CA TYR A 50 -8.17 -5.21 1.18
C TYR A 50 -8.24 -3.99 2.10
N THR A 51 -9.44 -3.47 2.34
CA THR A 51 -9.64 -2.22 3.10
C THR A 51 -9.37 -2.36 4.60
N LEU A 52 -9.50 -3.58 5.15
CA LEU A 52 -9.32 -3.88 6.58
C LEU A 52 -10.03 -2.87 7.52
N GLY A 53 -11.23 -2.41 7.14
CA GLY A 53 -12.00 -1.43 7.92
C GLY A 53 -11.56 0.03 7.76
N LYS A 54 -10.58 0.34 6.92
CA LYS A 54 -10.08 1.69 6.61
C LYS A 54 -10.38 2.12 5.16
N PRO A 55 -11.66 2.26 4.77
CA PRO A 55 -12.03 2.55 3.37
C PRO A 55 -11.53 3.92 2.88
N LYS A 56 -11.33 4.90 3.79
CA LYS A 56 -10.90 6.25 3.41
C LYS A 56 -9.46 6.29 2.89
N VAL A 57 -8.57 5.45 3.44
CA VAL A 57 -7.19 5.28 2.96
C VAL A 57 -7.23 4.82 1.50
N ILE A 58 -7.98 3.76 1.21
CA ILE A 58 -8.10 3.21 -0.16
C ILE A 58 -8.75 4.22 -1.10
N TRP A 59 -9.79 4.94 -0.68
CA TRP A 59 -10.40 6.00 -1.50
C TRP A 59 -9.39 7.10 -1.87
N ASN A 60 -8.59 7.56 -0.89
CA ASN A 60 -7.54 8.56 -1.15
C ASN A 60 -6.51 8.02 -2.15
N VAL A 61 -6.03 6.78 -1.98
CA VAL A 61 -5.08 6.15 -2.90
C VAL A 61 -5.63 6.05 -4.32
N VAL A 62 -6.86 5.55 -4.47
CA VAL A 62 -7.48 5.37 -5.80
C VAL A 62 -7.65 6.72 -6.50
N LYS A 63 -7.95 7.79 -5.77
CA LYS A 63 -8.05 9.15 -6.31
C LYS A 63 -6.73 9.67 -6.90
N GLU A 64 -5.58 9.20 -6.44
CA GLU A 64 -4.26 9.63 -6.93
C GLU A 64 -3.81 8.88 -8.20
N ILE A 65 -4.56 7.86 -8.64
CA ILE A 65 -4.17 6.96 -9.73
C ILE A 65 -5.24 6.81 -10.82
N VAL A 66 -6.41 7.42 -10.65
CA VAL A 66 -7.53 7.48 -11.61
C VAL A 66 -7.73 8.93 -12.01
#